data_AF-A0A8C5AAG2-F1
#
_entry.id   AF-A0A8C5AAG2-F1
#
_cell.length_a   1.000
_cell.length_b   1.000
_cell.length_c   1.000
_cell.angle_alpha   90.00
_cell.angle_beta   90.00
_cell.angle_gamma   90.00
#
_symmetry.space_group_name_H-M   'P 1'
#
loop_
_entity.id
_entity.type
_entity.pdbx_description
1 polymer ?
#
loop_
_entity_poly.entity_id
_entity_poly.type
_entity_poly.pdbx_seq_one_letter_code
_entity_poly.pdbx_strand_id
1 'polypeptide(L)'
;VKIKIAALRMYTCCVERINYDDFFERCTLPDTLNSWFLIAQLHVWMCLVRMRQEGREGKYMCRYIVHSMWEDVEQRCKIMGIDASHRKESLKSMTETFYAAIFGYDEGILSDDRVLAAALWRNLFNRECEDPRQLELMLEYVRKQMQYIDSLDAEDLLLTGEVKWRPMLEENAQSILKVATPTYNDAGL
;
A
#
# COMPACT_ATOMS: atom_id res chain seq x y z
N VAL A 1 -12.30 -16.30 -13.68
CA VAL A 1 -11.57 -15.59 -14.76
C VAL A 1 -11.66 -14.08 -14.57
N LYS A 2 -12.87 -13.50 -14.46
CA LYS A 2 -13.06 -12.05 -14.25
C LYS A 2 -12.29 -11.47 -13.04
N ILE A 3 -12.44 -12.03 -11.85
CA ILE A 3 -11.72 -11.56 -10.64
C ILE A 3 -10.19 -11.60 -10.78
N LYS A 4 -9.64 -12.55 -11.57
CA LYS A 4 -8.18 -12.59 -11.79
C LYS A 4 -7.70 -11.40 -12.62
N ILE A 5 -8.47 -11.01 -13.63
CA ILE A 5 -8.18 -9.85 -14.47
C ILE A 5 -8.31 -8.58 -13.65
N ALA A 6 -9.36 -8.47 -12.84
CA ALA A 6 -9.53 -7.36 -11.91
C ALA A 6 -8.38 -7.29 -10.88
N ALA A 7 -7.96 -8.42 -10.30
CA ALA A 7 -6.81 -8.48 -9.39
C ALA A 7 -5.51 -7.99 -10.05
N LEU A 8 -5.26 -8.43 -11.29
CA LEU A 8 -4.09 -7.97 -12.06
C LEU A 8 -4.16 -6.46 -12.32
N ARG A 9 -5.33 -5.93 -12.70
CA ARG A 9 -5.53 -4.48 -12.90
C ARG A 9 -5.32 -3.69 -11.62
N MET A 10 -5.82 -4.19 -10.49
CA MET A 10 -5.61 -3.56 -9.18
C MET A 10 -4.13 -3.53 -8.82
N TYR A 11 -3.41 -4.63 -9.06
CA TYR A 11 -1.97 -4.67 -8.91
C TYR A 11 -1.27 -3.66 -9.84
N THR A 12 -1.65 -3.60 -11.12
CA THR A 12 -1.14 -2.61 -12.07
C THR A 12 -1.37 -1.17 -11.58
N CYS A 13 -2.52 -0.88 -10.98
CA CYS A 13 -2.76 0.43 -10.37
C CYS A 13 -1.77 0.73 -9.23
N CYS A 14 -1.34 -0.27 -8.46
CA CYS A 14 -0.35 -0.10 -7.39
C CYS A 14 1.07 0.21 -7.90
N VAL A 15 1.38 -0.12 -9.16
CA VAL A 15 2.77 -0.04 -9.67
C VAL A 15 2.98 0.83 -10.90
N GLU A 16 1.95 1.09 -11.70
CA GLU A 16 2.05 1.93 -12.90
C GLU A 16 1.34 3.28 -12.75
N ARG A 17 0.43 3.42 -11.78
CA ARG A 17 -0.36 4.65 -11.56
C ARG A 17 0.06 5.41 -10.31
N ILE A 18 1.31 5.21 -9.89
CA ILE A 18 1.94 5.90 -8.78
C ILE A 18 3.04 6.78 -9.35
N ASN A 19 3.12 8.03 -8.88
CA ASN A 19 4.24 8.89 -9.17
C ASN A 19 5.41 8.53 -8.25
N TYR A 20 6.27 7.59 -8.65
CA TYR A 20 7.39 7.14 -7.82
C TYR A 20 8.40 8.24 -7.52
N ASP A 21 8.59 9.19 -8.44
CA ASP A 21 9.54 10.31 -8.28
C ASP A 21 9.18 11.15 -7.05
N ASP A 22 7.88 11.41 -6.81
CA ASP A 22 7.41 12.11 -5.61
C ASP A 22 7.83 11.39 -4.32
N PHE A 23 7.74 10.06 -4.28
CA PHE A 23 8.15 9.28 -3.11
C PHE A 23 9.66 9.30 -2.94
N PHE A 24 10.42 9.10 -4.02
CA PHE A 24 11.88 9.09 -3.97
C PHE A 24 12.43 10.45 -3.51
N GLU A 25 11.92 11.54 -4.07
CA GLU A 25 12.37 12.89 -3.71
C GLU A 25 11.95 13.27 -2.29
N ARG A 26 10.65 13.14 -1.96
CA ARG A 26 10.10 13.67 -0.71
C ARG A 26 10.44 12.81 0.50
N CYS A 27 10.55 11.50 0.32
CA CYS A 27 10.93 10.56 1.38
C CYS A 27 12.43 10.24 1.36
N THR A 28 13.20 10.84 0.44
CA THR A 28 14.66 10.63 0.29
C THR A 28 15.00 9.13 0.14
N LEU A 29 14.13 8.39 -0.54
CA LEU A 29 14.35 6.97 -0.79
C LEU A 29 15.32 6.81 -1.97
N PRO A 30 16.32 5.93 -1.87
CA PRO A 30 17.27 5.73 -2.96
C PRO A 30 16.57 5.05 -4.14
N ASP A 31 16.91 5.41 -5.38
CA ASP A 31 16.35 4.78 -6.58
C ASP A 31 16.88 3.34 -6.75
N THR A 32 16.17 2.40 -6.13
CA THR A 32 16.54 0.97 -6.07
C THR A 32 15.30 0.09 -6.21
N LEU A 33 15.52 -1.17 -6.60
CA LEU A 33 14.46 -2.19 -6.61
C LEU A 33 13.78 -2.31 -5.24
N ASN A 34 14.54 -2.18 -4.15
CA ASN A 34 14.00 -2.24 -2.81
C ASN A 34 13.05 -1.06 -2.54
N SER A 35 13.47 0.18 -2.82
CA SER A 35 12.60 1.35 -2.62
C SER A 35 11.33 1.29 -3.47
N TRP A 36 11.45 0.85 -4.73
CA TRP A 36 10.29 0.57 -5.57
C TRP A 36 9.37 -0.46 -4.90
N PHE A 37 9.92 -1.57 -4.39
CA PHE A 37 9.16 -2.61 -3.71
C PHE A 37 8.48 -2.11 -2.43
N LEU A 38 9.14 -1.28 -1.63
CA LEU A 38 8.58 -0.68 -0.41
C LEU A 38 7.34 0.20 -0.71
N ILE A 39 7.40 0.98 -1.78
CA ILE A 39 6.27 1.79 -2.24
C ILE A 39 5.17 0.89 -2.81
N ALA A 40 5.51 -0.06 -3.69
CA ALA A 40 4.55 -0.97 -4.29
C ALA A 40 3.79 -1.79 -3.23
N GLN A 41 4.49 -2.34 -2.24
CA GLN A 41 3.86 -3.14 -1.19
C GLN A 41 2.94 -2.32 -0.29
N LEU A 42 3.23 -1.03 -0.07
CA LEU A 42 2.38 -0.15 0.73
C LEU A 42 1.01 0.02 0.03
N HIS A 43 1.03 0.24 -1.28
CA HIS A 43 -0.18 0.33 -2.10
C HIS A 43 -0.94 -1.00 -2.17
N VAL A 44 -0.22 -2.10 -2.39
CA VAL A 44 -0.80 -3.44 -2.34
C VAL A 44 -1.47 -3.69 -0.99
N TRP A 45 -0.81 -3.37 0.13
CA TRP A 45 -1.38 -3.54 1.46
C TRP A 45 -2.71 -2.80 1.62
N MET A 46 -2.80 -1.54 1.19
CA MET A 46 -4.07 -0.77 1.25
C MET A 46 -5.19 -1.46 0.46
N CYS A 47 -4.90 -1.98 -0.73
CA CYS A 47 -5.84 -2.78 -1.51
C CYS A 47 -6.24 -4.08 -0.81
N LEU A 48 -5.30 -4.77 -0.16
CA LEU A 48 -5.57 -6.01 0.58
C LEU A 48 -6.49 -5.74 1.78
N VAL A 49 -6.25 -4.67 2.54
CA VAL A 49 -7.12 -4.30 3.67
C VAL A 49 -8.55 -4.09 3.20
N ARG A 50 -8.74 -3.33 2.11
CA ARG A 50 -10.08 -3.09 1.53
C ARG A 50 -10.75 -4.37 1.06
N MET A 51 -10.06 -5.19 0.28
CA MET A 51 -10.63 -6.38 -0.35
C MET A 51 -10.88 -7.52 0.64
N ARG A 52 -10.15 -7.61 1.75
CA ARG A 52 -10.40 -8.64 2.77
C ARG A 52 -11.79 -8.53 3.43
N GLN A 53 -12.41 -7.36 3.37
CA GLN A 53 -13.77 -7.12 3.87
C GLN A 53 -14.84 -7.82 3.00
N GLU A 54 -14.54 -8.11 1.74
CA GLU A 54 -15.49 -8.65 0.73
C GLU A 54 -15.58 -10.19 0.72
N GLY A 55 -15.44 -10.80 1.90
CA GLY A 55 -15.64 -12.23 2.08
C GLY A 55 -14.75 -13.12 1.18
N ARG A 56 -15.36 -14.11 0.53
CA ARG A 56 -14.62 -15.13 -0.25
C ARG A 56 -14.03 -14.56 -1.53
N GLU A 57 -14.77 -13.71 -2.23
CA GLU A 57 -14.33 -13.13 -3.52
C GLU A 57 -13.18 -12.16 -3.31
N GLY A 58 -13.29 -11.29 -2.29
CA GLY A 58 -12.20 -10.40 -1.90
C GLY A 58 -10.93 -11.13 -1.47
N LYS A 59 -11.04 -12.19 -0.66
CA LYS A 59 -9.89 -13.06 -0.32
C LYS A 59 -9.27 -13.73 -1.54
N TYR A 60 -10.09 -14.14 -2.50
CA TYR A 60 -9.61 -14.71 -3.76
C TYR A 60 -8.85 -13.68 -4.60
N MET A 61 -9.38 -12.45 -4.67
CA MET A 61 -8.72 -11.32 -5.33
C MET A 61 -7.37 -10.99 -4.68
N CYS A 62 -7.33 -10.87 -3.35
CA CYS A 62 -6.12 -10.63 -2.56
C CYS A 62 -4.99 -11.61 -2.91
N ARG A 63 -5.32 -12.91 -3.01
CA ARG A 63 -4.35 -13.94 -3.39
C ARG A 63 -3.73 -13.68 -4.77
N TYR A 64 -4.54 -13.23 -5.72
CA TYR A 64 -4.06 -12.93 -7.07
C TYR A 64 -3.25 -11.63 -7.14
N ILE A 65 -3.60 -10.60 -6.36
CA ILE A 65 -2.81 -9.37 -6.26
C ILE A 65 -1.40 -9.70 -5.75
N VAL A 66 -1.30 -10.46 -4.65
CA VAL A 66 -0.02 -10.87 -4.07
C VAL A 66 0.79 -11.75 -5.04
N HIS A 67 0.12 -12.64 -5.77
CA HIS A 67 0.77 -13.45 -6.81
C HIS A 67 1.39 -12.57 -7.89
N SER A 68 0.63 -11.63 -8.46
CA SER A 68 1.12 -10.71 -9.49
C SER A 68 2.26 -9.83 -9.00
N MET A 69 2.23 -9.39 -7.74
CA MET A 69 3.34 -8.66 -7.11
C MET A 69 4.64 -9.47 -7.13
N TRP A 70 4.59 -10.74 -6.71
CA TRP A 70 5.81 -11.56 -6.69
C TRP A 70 6.30 -11.94 -8.08
N GLU A 71 5.40 -12.15 -9.05
CA GLU A 71 5.79 -12.34 -10.46
C GLU A 71 6.55 -11.11 -11.00
N ASP A 72 6.09 -9.89 -10.71
CA ASP A 72 6.74 -8.65 -11.13
C ASP A 72 8.09 -8.44 -10.43
N VAL A 73 8.18 -8.69 -9.11
CA VAL A 73 9.46 -8.66 -8.38
C VAL A 73 10.47 -9.62 -9.00
N GLU A 74 10.07 -10.87 -9.29
CA GLU A 74 10.95 -11.85 -9.94
C GLU A 74 11.39 -11.40 -11.34
N GLN A 75 10.46 -10.85 -12.13
CA GLN A 75 10.74 -10.36 -13.47
C GLN A 75 11.71 -9.18 -13.45
N ARG A 76 11.50 -8.20 -12.56
CA ARG A 76 12.40 -7.04 -12.40
C ARG A 76 13.78 -7.47 -11.96
N CYS A 77 13.90 -8.40 -11.02
CA CYS A 77 15.20 -8.97 -10.63
C CYS A 77 15.95 -9.55 -11.84
N LYS A 78 15.24 -10.28 -12.72
CA LYS A 78 15.83 -10.87 -13.94
C LYS A 78 16.26 -9.79 -14.94
N ILE A 79 15.42 -8.79 -15.17
CA ILE A 79 15.72 -7.67 -16.09
C ILE A 79 16.94 -6.88 -15.62
N MET A 80 17.06 -6.65 -14.31
CA MET A 80 18.21 -5.96 -13.70
C MET A 80 19.50 -6.79 -13.67
N GLY A 81 19.47 -8.03 -14.19
CA GLY A 81 20.65 -8.90 -14.24
C GLY A 81 21.10 -9.44 -12.89
N ILE A 82 20.22 -9.44 -11.87
CA ILE A 82 20.54 -10.01 -10.55
C ILE A 82 20.68 -11.53 -10.71
N ASP A 83 21.84 -12.06 -10.34
CA ASP A 83 22.16 -13.49 -10.40
C ASP A 83 21.23 -14.31 -9.50
N ALA A 84 21.13 -15.61 -9.78
CA ALA A 84 20.16 -16.49 -9.13
C ALA A 84 20.34 -16.58 -7.61
N SER A 85 21.58 -16.53 -7.11
CA SER A 85 21.90 -16.56 -5.67
C SER A 85 21.39 -15.30 -4.97
N HIS A 86 21.84 -14.12 -5.39
CA HIS A 86 21.43 -12.86 -4.76
C HIS A 86 19.93 -12.59 -4.95
N ARG A 87 19.34 -13.02 -6.08
CA ARG A 87 17.90 -12.92 -6.29
C ARG A 87 17.11 -13.73 -5.26
N LYS A 88 17.53 -14.97 -4.98
CA LYS A 88 16.89 -15.82 -3.97
C LYS A 88 16.97 -15.21 -2.57
N GLU A 89 18.12 -14.63 -2.22
CA GLU A 89 18.31 -13.93 -0.95
C GLU A 89 17.45 -12.67 -0.86
N SER A 90 17.42 -11.86 -1.93
CA SER A 90 16.60 -10.66 -2.03
C SER A 90 15.11 -10.97 -1.89
N LEU A 91 14.60 -11.99 -2.60
CA LEU A 91 13.22 -12.45 -2.49
C LEU A 91 12.87 -12.88 -1.06
N LYS A 92 13.79 -13.56 -0.38
CA LYS A 92 13.59 -13.96 1.03
C LYS A 92 13.47 -12.74 1.93
N SER A 93 14.41 -11.79 1.82
CA SER A 93 14.39 -10.56 2.61
C SER A 93 13.14 -9.72 2.32
N MET A 94 12.77 -9.56 1.05
CA MET A 94 11.54 -8.85 0.66
C MET A 94 10.27 -9.53 1.20
N THR A 95 10.24 -10.86 1.26
CA THR A 95 9.12 -11.60 1.85
C THR A 95 8.99 -11.31 3.34
N GLU A 96 10.10 -11.31 4.08
CA GLU A 96 10.12 -10.99 5.51
C GLU A 96 9.64 -9.54 5.75
N THR A 97 10.16 -8.59 4.95
CA THR A 97 9.72 -7.19 4.98
C THR A 97 8.23 -7.06 4.67
N PHE A 98 7.70 -7.80 3.69
CA PHE A 98 6.28 -7.76 3.34
C PHE A 98 5.37 -8.18 4.48
N TYR A 99 5.68 -9.27 5.17
CA TYR A 99 4.89 -9.71 6.31
C TYR A 99 5.02 -8.76 7.49
N ALA A 100 6.21 -8.26 7.79
CA ALA A 100 6.43 -7.26 8.84
C ALA A 100 5.65 -5.97 8.58
N ALA A 101 5.60 -5.53 7.32
CA ALA A 101 4.83 -4.38 6.86
C ALA A 101 3.33 -4.61 7.06
N ILE A 102 2.79 -5.75 6.62
CA ILE A 102 1.36 -6.08 6.83
C ILE A 102 0.99 -6.00 8.32
N PHE A 103 1.75 -6.66 9.20
CA PHE A 103 1.43 -6.63 10.63
C PHE A 103 1.54 -5.23 11.22
N GLY A 104 2.61 -4.51 10.91
CA GLY A 104 2.83 -3.15 11.44
C GLY A 104 1.78 -2.15 10.94
N TYR A 105 1.41 -2.22 9.67
CA TYR A 105 0.42 -1.31 9.08
C TYR A 105 -1.01 -1.66 9.53
N ASP A 106 -1.36 -2.95 9.64
CA ASP A 106 -2.65 -3.38 10.20
C ASP A 106 -2.81 -2.90 11.65
N GLU A 107 -1.77 -3.03 12.48
CA GLU A 107 -1.77 -2.51 13.85
C GLU A 107 -1.88 -0.97 13.87
N GLY A 108 -1.08 -0.29 13.05
CA GLY A 108 -1.04 1.17 13.00
C GLY A 108 -2.35 1.79 12.53
N ILE A 109 -2.99 1.25 11.49
CA ILE A 109 -4.24 1.82 10.96
C ILE A 109 -5.39 1.69 11.94
N LEU A 110 -5.43 0.60 12.73
CA LEU A 110 -6.45 0.34 13.75
C LEU A 110 -6.21 1.05 15.08
N SER A 111 -4.99 1.57 15.30
CA SER A 111 -4.58 2.21 16.55
C SER A 111 -4.58 3.74 16.39
N ASP A 112 -3.44 4.39 16.65
CA ASP A 112 -3.26 5.83 16.51
C ASP A 112 -2.12 6.16 15.54
N ASP A 113 -1.99 7.46 15.25
CA ASP A 113 -1.02 7.98 14.30
C ASP A 113 0.44 7.77 14.73
N ARG A 114 0.72 7.62 16.03
CA ARG A 114 2.08 7.32 16.50
C ARG A 114 2.45 5.89 16.15
N VAL A 115 1.52 4.95 16.33
CA VAL A 115 1.73 3.54 15.97
C VAL A 115 1.89 3.40 14.45
N LEU A 116 1.05 4.07 13.66
CA LEU A 116 1.16 4.05 12.20
C LEU A 116 2.45 4.72 11.70
N ALA A 117 2.83 5.87 12.25
CA ALA A 117 4.09 6.53 11.93
C ALA A 117 5.30 5.63 12.29
N ALA A 118 5.26 4.94 13.44
CA ALA A 118 6.30 4.00 13.82
C ALA A 118 6.37 2.78 12.85
N ALA A 119 5.23 2.30 12.36
CA ALA A 119 5.20 1.24 11.36
C ALA A 119 5.77 1.69 10.01
N LEU A 120 5.43 2.90 9.55
CA LEU A 120 6.01 3.52 8.35
C LEU A 120 7.52 3.72 8.50
N TRP A 121 7.97 4.24 9.64
CA TRP A 121 9.39 4.40 9.93
C TRP A 121 10.16 3.08 9.84
N ARG A 122 9.63 2.01 10.43
CA ARG A 122 10.28 0.69 10.40
C ARG A 122 10.31 0.07 9.01
N ASN A 123 9.20 0.14 8.27
CA ASN A 123 9.01 -0.68 7.07
C ASN A 123 9.23 0.07 5.76
N LEU A 124 8.84 1.34 5.66
CA LEU A 124 9.03 2.16 4.45
C LEU A 124 10.39 2.87 4.47
N PHE A 125 10.79 3.39 5.63
CA PHE A 125 12.05 4.11 5.80
C PHE A 125 13.19 3.22 6.30
N ASN A 126 12.95 1.92 6.55
CA ASN A 126 13.96 1.00 7.10
C ASN A 126 14.66 1.52 8.38
N ARG A 127 13.95 2.29 9.21
CA ARG A 127 14.47 2.98 10.40
C ARG A 127 15.43 4.13 10.11
N GLU A 128 15.49 4.57 8.86
CA GLU A 128 16.32 5.67 8.36
C GLU A 128 15.41 6.81 7.91
N CYS A 129 15.04 7.68 8.85
CA CYS A 129 14.30 8.91 8.58
C CYS A 129 14.66 9.93 9.64
N GLU A 130 15.43 10.95 9.23
CA GLU A 130 15.90 12.00 10.14
C GLU A 130 14.94 13.18 10.21
N ASP A 131 14.12 13.41 9.17
CA ASP A 131 13.12 14.48 9.14
C ASP A 131 11.72 13.93 9.48
N PRO A 132 11.17 14.24 10.67
CA PRO A 132 9.83 13.81 11.06
C PRO A 132 8.72 14.25 10.10
N ARG A 133 8.94 15.30 9.30
CA ARG A 133 7.96 15.77 8.31
C ARG A 133 7.73 14.75 7.19
N GLN A 134 8.73 13.92 6.87
CA GLN A 134 8.57 12.83 5.89
C GLN A 134 7.64 11.74 6.43
N LEU A 135 7.74 11.43 7.72
CA LEU A 135 6.82 10.51 8.38
C LEU A 135 5.41 11.09 8.46
N GLU A 136 5.26 12.37 8.81
CA GLU A 136 3.98 13.05 8.83
C GLU A 136 3.31 13.05 7.44
N LEU A 137 4.08 13.36 6.39
CA LEU A 137 3.62 13.31 5.00
C LEU A 137 3.11 11.92 4.61
N MET A 138 3.87 10.87 4.94
CA MET A 138 3.49 9.49 4.63
C MET A 138 2.31 8.99 5.47
N LEU A 139 2.23 9.42 6.73
CA LEU A 139 1.10 9.16 7.60
C LEU A 139 -0.18 9.77 7.02
N GLU A 140 -0.16 11.05 6.67
CA GLU A 140 -1.30 11.75 6.05
C GLU A 140 -1.69 11.07 4.73
N TYR A 141 -0.70 10.75 3.89
CA TYR A 141 -0.91 10.03 2.65
C TYR A 141 -1.67 8.72 2.88
N VAL A 142 -1.18 7.85 3.78
CA VAL A 142 -1.80 6.56 4.04
C VAL A 142 -3.22 6.71 4.58
N ARG A 143 -3.44 7.60 5.56
CA ARG A 143 -4.78 7.87 6.11
C ARG A 143 -5.74 8.32 5.01
N LYS A 144 -5.31 9.25 4.16
CA LYS A 144 -6.08 9.77 3.03
C LYS A 144 -6.42 8.68 2.00
N GLN A 145 -5.45 7.85 1.61
CA GLN A 145 -5.71 6.77 0.67
C GLN A 145 -6.66 5.73 1.25
N MET A 146 -6.45 5.32 2.51
CA MET A 146 -7.31 4.35 3.18
C MET A 146 -8.75 4.85 3.26
N GLN A 147 -8.96 6.10 3.67
CA GLN A 147 -10.30 6.71 3.70
C GLN A 147 -10.95 6.73 2.31
N TYR A 148 -10.18 7.06 1.27
CA TYR A 148 -10.69 7.09 -0.10
C TYR A 148 -11.05 5.69 -0.61
N ILE A 149 -10.15 4.72 -0.46
CA ILE A 149 -10.35 3.35 -0.95
C ILE A 149 -11.50 2.66 -0.21
N ASP A 150 -11.66 2.91 1.09
CA ASP A 150 -12.77 2.39 1.88
C ASP A 150 -14.13 2.93 1.40
N SER A 151 -14.16 4.14 0.83
CA SER A 151 -15.36 4.74 0.25
C SER A 151 -15.76 4.18 -1.12
N LEU A 152 -14.91 3.40 -1.77
CA LEU A 152 -15.18 2.85 -3.10
C LEU A 152 -16.14 1.65 -3.04
N ASP A 153 -16.96 1.52 -4.08
CA ASP A 153 -17.93 0.43 -4.20
C ASP A 153 -17.24 -0.94 -4.35
N ALA A 154 -17.64 -1.90 -3.52
CA ALA A 154 -17.02 -3.22 -3.49
C ALA A 154 -17.26 -4.03 -4.76
N GLU A 155 -18.48 -3.96 -5.30
CA GLU A 155 -18.88 -4.75 -6.48
C GLU A 155 -18.12 -4.25 -7.72
N ASP A 156 -18.01 -2.93 -7.87
CA ASP A 156 -17.20 -2.32 -8.92
C ASP A 156 -15.72 -2.70 -8.77
N LEU A 157 -15.15 -2.63 -7.57
CA LEU A 157 -13.75 -3.03 -7.34
C LEU A 157 -13.52 -4.50 -7.68
N LEU A 158 -14.40 -5.42 -7.29
CA LEU A 158 -14.29 -6.85 -7.60
C LEU A 158 -14.43 -7.12 -9.11
N LEU A 159 -15.16 -6.28 -9.83
CA LEU A 159 -15.38 -6.40 -11.27
C LEU A 159 -14.26 -5.79 -12.10
N THR A 160 -13.80 -4.58 -11.75
CA THR A 160 -12.90 -3.76 -12.54
C THR A 160 -11.45 -3.85 -12.07
N GLY A 161 -11.25 -3.90 -10.75
CA GLY A 161 -9.96 -3.74 -10.10
C GLY A 161 -9.39 -2.34 -10.16
N GLU A 162 -10.20 -1.35 -10.53
CA GLU A 162 -9.73 0.01 -10.80
C GLU A 162 -9.56 0.79 -9.50
N VAL A 163 -8.32 1.21 -9.20
CA VAL A 163 -8.02 2.09 -8.07
C VAL A 163 -7.31 3.34 -8.60
N LYS A 164 -7.85 4.51 -8.29
CA LYS A 164 -7.24 5.79 -8.62
C LYS A 164 -6.61 6.41 -7.38
N TRP A 165 -5.29 6.32 -7.27
CA TRP A 165 -4.56 6.89 -6.14
C TRP A 165 -4.69 8.41 -6.13
N ARG A 166 -4.94 8.95 -4.94
CA ARG A 166 -4.89 10.40 -4.73
C ARG A 166 -3.44 10.88 -4.75
N PRO A 167 -3.15 12.12 -5.17
CA PRO A 167 -1.78 12.64 -5.20
C PRO A 167 -1.17 12.67 -3.79
N MET A 168 0.16 12.69 -3.69
CA MET A 168 0.82 12.76 -2.38
C MET A 168 0.44 14.05 -1.63
N LEU A 169 0.55 15.19 -2.30
CA LEU A 169 0.07 16.49 -1.83
C LEU A 169 -1.26 16.84 -2.50
N GLU A 170 -2.22 17.35 -1.71
CA GLU A 170 -3.47 17.88 -2.25
C GLU A 170 -3.30 19.37 -2.55
N GLU A 171 -3.52 19.77 -3.80
CA GLU A 171 -3.46 21.18 -4.19
C GLU A 171 -4.68 21.97 -3.72
N ASN A 172 -5.80 21.30 -3.45
CA ASN A 172 -7.06 21.92 -3.04
C ASN A 172 -7.55 21.34 -1.71
N ALA A 173 -7.60 22.16 -0.66
CA ALA A 173 -8.06 21.75 0.67
C ALA A 173 -9.50 21.17 0.69
N GLN A 174 -10.32 21.50 -0.30
CA GLN A 174 -11.70 20.97 -0.42
C GLN A 174 -11.75 19.51 -0.88
N SER A 175 -10.66 18.97 -1.45
CA SER A 175 -10.59 17.55 -1.82
C SER A 175 -10.39 16.64 -0.59
N ILE A 176 -9.96 17.20 0.54
CA ILE A 176 -9.73 16.45 1.78
C ILE A 176 -11.08 15.90 2.24
N LEU A 177 -11.18 14.57 2.28
CA LEU A 177 -12.41 13.92 2.74
C LEU A 177 -12.55 14.22 4.23
N LYS A 178 -13.67 14.84 4.62
CA LYS A 178 -13.94 15.10 6.04
C LYS A 178 -13.91 13.78 6.80
N VAL A 179 -13.15 13.73 7.90
CA VAL A 179 -13.14 12.59 8.82
C VAL A 179 -14.59 12.28 9.18
N ALA A 180 -15.02 11.04 8.93
CA ALA A 180 -16.32 10.59 9.39
C ALA A 180 -16.27 10.63 10.92
N THR A 181 -16.98 11.58 11.54
CA THR A 181 -17.17 11.58 12.99
C THR A 181 -17.84 10.26 13.37
N PRO A 182 -17.29 9.50 14.33
CA PRO A 182 -17.95 8.31 14.80
C PRO A 182 -19.32 8.71 15.35
N THR A 183 -20.39 8.24 14.71
CA THR A 183 -21.75 8.30 15.23
C THR A 183 -21.82 7.34 16.41
N TYR A 184 -21.34 7.77 17.57
CA TYR A 184 -21.75 7.17 18.83
C TYR A 184 -23.25 7.47 18.96
N ASN A 185 -24.06 6.47 18.67
CA ASN A 185 -25.45 6.48 19.06
C ASN A 185 -25.45 6.27 20.59
N ASP A 186 -25.49 7.36 21.35
CA ASP A 186 -25.75 7.38 22.81
C ASP A 186 -27.20 6.95 23.14
N ALA A 187 -27.72 5.94 22.44
CA ALA A 187 -28.97 5.26 22.75
C ALA A 187 -28.61 3.91 23.38
N GLY A 188 -28.05 3.94 24.59
CA GLY A 188 -27.58 2.72 25.23
C GLY A 188 -27.05 2.86 26.66
N LEU A 189 -27.63 3.74 27.48
CA LEU A 189 -27.64 3.62 28.94
C LEU A 189 -28.97 4.13 29.50
#